data_AF-A0AAU9QWW6-F1
#
_entry.id   AF-A0AAU9QWW6-F1
#
_cell.length_a   1.000
_cell.length_b   1.000
_cell.length_c   1.000
_cell.angle_alpha   90.00
_cell.angle_beta   90.00
_cell.angle_gamma   90.00
#
_symmetry.space_group_name_H-M   'P 1'
#
loop_
_entity.id
_entity.type
_entity.pdbx_description
1 polymer ?
#
loop_
_entity_poly.entity_id
_entity_poly.type
_entity_poly.pdbx_seq_one_letter_code
_entity_poly.pdbx_strand_id
1 'polypeptide(L)'
;MSGCKEIAARLSNLMVDGEPNFKEGLTPVTEQAVKAFYQGLVAMLPTIKYSAYAQAGIAVTPSMKEILIHHCSNEPEFSDVLGLVYVVTYRDMKRTAI
;
A
#
# COMPACT_ATOMS: atom_id res chain seq x y z
N MET A 1 26.91 5.36 21.69
CA MET A 1 25.85 6.39 21.65
C MET A 1 24.50 5.66 21.70
N SER A 2 23.59 6.09 22.58
CA SER A 2 22.35 5.37 22.92
C SER A 2 21.32 5.40 21.78
N GLY A 3 20.81 4.23 21.38
CA GLY A 3 19.90 4.05 20.24
C GLY A 3 18.58 4.83 20.31
N CYS A 4 18.19 5.32 21.49
CA CYS A 4 17.02 6.20 21.63
C CYS A 4 17.24 7.57 20.95
N LYS A 5 18.48 8.07 20.87
CA LYS A 5 18.77 9.34 20.18
C LYS A 5 18.70 9.21 18.66
N GLU A 6 19.03 8.04 18.12
CA GLU A 6 18.96 7.76 16.68
C GLU A 6 17.52 7.62 16.21
N ILE A 7 16.67 6.94 16.98
CA ILE A 7 15.24 6.82 16.69
C ILE A 7 14.56 8.18 16.78
N ALA A 8 14.87 8.97 17.82
CA ALA A 8 14.33 10.32 17.96
C ALA A 8 14.73 11.22 16.78
N ALA A 9 15.99 11.18 16.35
CA ALA A 9 16.45 11.95 15.19
C ALA A 9 15.76 11.55 13.87
N ARG A 10 15.50 10.25 13.66
CA ARG A 10 14.77 9.77 12.48
C ARG A 10 13.31 10.19 12.49
N LEU A 11 12.67 10.22 13.65
CA LEU A 11 11.27 10.65 13.79
C LEU A 11 11.13 12.17 13.60
N SER A 12 12.07 12.97 14.11
CA SER A 12 12.08 14.42 13.92
C SER A 12 12.18 14.83 12.45
N ASN A 13 12.92 14.06 11.64
CA ASN A 13 13.03 14.31 10.19
C ASN A 13 11.74 13.96 9.41
N LEU A 14 10.87 13.14 10.00
CA LEU A 14 9.57 12.76 9.45
C LEU A 14 8.45 13.75 9.85
N MET A 15 8.78 14.89 10.45
CA MET A 15 7.82 15.93 10.85
C MET A 15 8.31 17.31 10.42
N VAL A 16 7.42 18.07 9.78
CA VAL A 16 7.65 19.50 9.47
C VAL A 16 6.55 20.28 10.17
N ASP A 17 6.93 21.22 11.03
CA ASP A 17 6.02 22.10 11.79
C ASP A 17 5.00 21.37 12.69
N GLY A 18 5.35 20.19 13.20
CA GLY A 18 4.49 19.41 14.11
C GLY A 18 3.45 18.54 13.39
N GLU A 19 3.38 18.62 12.07
CA GLU A 19 2.61 17.72 11.22
C GLU A 19 3.54 16.66 10.60
N PRO A 20 3.06 15.42 10.35
CA PRO A 20 3.88 14.41 9.73
C PRO A 20 4.26 14.86 8.31
N ASN A 21 5.56 14.91 8.03
CA ASN A 21 6.13 15.19 6.73
C ASN A 21 5.95 13.99 5.81
N PHE A 22 4.72 13.74 5.38
CA PHE A 22 4.40 12.69 4.39
C PHE A 22 4.98 12.99 2.99
N LYS A 23 5.67 14.12 2.78
CA LYS A 23 6.41 14.38 1.54
C LYS A 23 7.69 13.56 1.43
N GLU A 24 8.20 13.02 2.54
CA GLU A 24 9.36 12.11 2.56
C GLU A 24 8.95 10.75 3.12
N GLY A 25 8.51 9.85 2.25
CA GLY A 25 8.43 8.44 2.64
C GLY A 25 7.28 7.63 2.07
N LEU A 26 6.84 7.89 0.84
CA LEU A 26 6.44 6.75 0.03
C LEU A 26 7.65 5.80 0.03
N THR A 27 7.45 4.54 0.37
CA THR A 27 8.49 3.49 0.24
C THR A 27 9.19 3.71 -1.10
N PRO A 28 10.53 3.75 -1.21
CA PRO A 28 11.20 4.05 -2.47
C PRO A 28 10.78 3.00 -3.51
N VAL A 29 9.83 3.39 -4.37
CA VAL A 29 9.27 2.59 -5.44
C VAL A 29 9.29 3.43 -6.70
N THR A 30 9.66 2.83 -7.82
CA THR A 30 9.56 3.53 -9.10
C THR A 30 8.10 3.56 -9.53
N GLU A 31 7.65 4.65 -10.15
CA GLU A 31 6.30 4.75 -10.72
C GLU A 31 6.01 3.57 -11.66
N GLN A 32 7.01 3.17 -12.45
CA GLN A 32 6.92 2.00 -13.32
C GLN A 32 6.62 0.71 -12.56
N ALA A 33 7.26 0.48 -11.41
CA ALA A 33 7.01 -0.70 -10.59
C ALA A 33 5.60 -0.68 -9.99
N VAL A 34 5.13 0.47 -9.53
CA VAL A 34 3.76 0.64 -9.00
C VAL A 34 2.73 0.36 -10.09
N LYS A 35 2.93 0.93 -11.29
CA LYS A 35 2.06 0.68 -12.45
C LYS A 35 2.07 -0.78 -12.87
N ALA A 36 3.23 -1.43 -12.90
CA ALA A 36 3.33 -2.87 -13.22
C ALA A 36 2.58 -3.73 -12.20
N PHE A 37 2.72 -3.43 -10.90
CA PHE A 37 1.97 -4.10 -9.84
C PHE A 37 0.46 -3.88 -10.00
N TYR A 38 0.03 -2.64 -10.25
CA TYR A 38 -1.37 -2.30 -10.50
C TYR A 38 -1.94 -3.04 -11.72
N GLN A 39 -1.21 -3.14 -12.83
CA GLN A 39 -1.63 -3.90 -14.01
C GLN A 39 -1.80 -5.40 -13.69
N GLY A 40 -0.97 -5.94 -12.79
CA GLY A 40 -1.18 -7.29 -12.25
C GLY A 40 -2.50 -7.43 -11.49
N LEU A 41 -2.87 -6.44 -10.68
CA LEU A 41 -4.17 -6.41 -9.99
C LEU A 41 -5.33 -6.34 -10.98
N VAL A 42 -5.22 -5.49 -12.01
CA VAL A 42 -6.21 -5.38 -13.10
C VAL A 42 -6.40 -6.73 -13.80
N ALA A 43 -5.31 -7.42 -14.13
CA ALA A 43 -5.38 -8.73 -14.78
C ALA A 43 -6.08 -9.81 -13.91
N MET A 44 -6.05 -9.65 -12.59
CA MET A 44 -6.70 -10.54 -11.64
C MET A 44 -8.16 -10.17 -11.35
N LEU A 45 -8.65 -9.01 -11.82
CA LEU A 45 -10.03 -8.56 -11.62
C LEU A 45 -11.07 -9.61 -12.02
N PRO A 46 -10.99 -10.28 -13.18
CA PRO A 46 -12.00 -11.28 -13.55
C PRO A 46 -12.02 -12.45 -12.56
N THR A 47 -10.85 -12.90 -12.13
CA THR A 47 -10.72 -13.98 -11.13
C THR A 47 -11.32 -13.58 -9.80
N ILE A 48 -11.03 -12.37 -9.31
CA ILE A 48 -11.53 -11.89 -8.02
C ILE A 48 -13.04 -11.61 -8.09
N LYS A 49 -13.50 -10.93 -9.14
CA LYS A 49 -14.89 -10.49 -9.31
C LYS A 49 -15.85 -11.65 -9.57
N TYR A 50 -15.44 -12.68 -10.31
CA TYR A 50 -16.32 -13.76 -10.73
C TYR A 50 -16.08 -15.10 -10.00
N SER A 51 -15.09 -15.18 -9.11
CA SER A 51 -14.88 -16.41 -8.32
C SER A 51 -15.85 -16.51 -7.13
N ALA A 52 -17.13 -16.80 -7.42
CA ALA A 52 -18.11 -17.12 -6.39
C ALA A 52 -17.66 -18.26 -5.45
N TYR A 53 -16.79 -19.15 -5.92
CA TYR A 53 -16.25 -20.29 -5.16
C TYR A 53 -14.83 -20.07 -4.59
N ALA A 54 -14.06 -19.09 -5.06
CA ALA A 54 -12.67 -18.96 -4.60
C ALA A 54 -12.49 -17.96 -3.46
N GLN A 55 -13.45 -17.06 -3.23
CA GLN A 55 -13.33 -15.96 -2.24
C GLN A 55 -11.96 -15.27 -2.32
N ALA A 56 -11.42 -15.14 -3.53
CA ALA A 56 -10.05 -14.70 -3.72
C ALA A 56 -9.97 -13.20 -3.44
N GLY A 57 -9.30 -12.82 -2.35
CA GLY A 57 -9.02 -11.43 -2.00
C GLY A 57 -7.52 -11.17 -2.03
N ILE A 58 -7.13 -10.01 -2.55
CA ILE A 58 -5.73 -9.55 -2.43
C ILE A 58 -5.68 -8.58 -1.25
N ALA A 59 -4.90 -8.93 -0.24
CA ALA A 59 -4.68 -8.07 0.91
C ALA A 59 -3.48 -7.16 0.66
N VAL A 60 -3.62 -5.86 0.92
CA VAL A 60 -2.55 -4.86 0.86
C VAL A 60 -2.49 -4.06 2.16
N THR A 61 -1.32 -3.50 2.47
CA THR A 61 -1.16 -2.60 3.61
C THR A 61 -1.76 -1.22 3.33
N PRO A 62 -2.08 -0.42 4.36
CA PRO A 62 -2.52 0.97 4.18
C PRO A 62 -1.55 1.79 3.33
N SER A 63 -0.25 1.66 3.59
CA SER A 63 0.81 2.34 2.83
C SER A 63 0.84 1.96 1.35
N MET A 64 0.57 0.69 1.01
CA MET A 64 0.49 0.23 -0.37
C MET A 64 -0.74 0.81 -1.08
N LYS A 65 -1.88 0.90 -0.39
CA LYS A 65 -3.07 1.57 -0.92
C LYS A 65 -2.79 3.05 -1.23
N GLU A 66 -2.09 3.76 -0.36
CA GLU A 66 -1.73 5.17 -0.59
C GLU A 66 -0.81 5.34 -1.81
N ILE A 67 0.18 4.45 -1.97
CA ILE A 67 1.05 4.42 -3.16
C ILE A 67 0.22 4.20 -4.44
N LEU A 68 -0.73 3.26 -4.42
CA LEU A 68 -1.61 3.01 -5.56
C LEU A 68 -2.51 4.20 -5.88
N ILE A 69 -3.09 4.87 -4.88
CA ILE A 69 -3.87 6.10 -5.08
C ILE A 69 -2.99 7.17 -5.71
N HIS A 70 -1.79 7.38 -5.20
CA HIS A 70 -0.92 8.44 -5.68
C HIS A 70 -0.53 8.27 -7.16
N HIS A 71 -0.26 7.03 -7.61
CA HIS A 71 0.28 6.77 -8.94
C HIS A 71 -0.75 6.25 -9.97
N CYS A 72 -1.88 5.71 -9.52
CA CYS A 72 -2.82 4.98 -10.39
C CYS A 72 -4.26 5.49 -10.29
N SER A 73 -4.58 6.53 -9.52
CA SER A 73 -5.97 7.00 -9.34
C SER A 73 -6.67 7.46 -10.62
N ASN A 74 -5.90 7.81 -11.66
CA ASN A 74 -6.43 8.28 -12.94
C ASN A 74 -6.70 7.12 -13.92
N GLU A 75 -6.37 5.88 -13.56
CA GLU A 75 -6.60 4.71 -14.40
C GLU A 75 -8.09 4.33 -14.41
N PRO A 76 -8.66 3.90 -15.54
CA PRO A 76 -10.10 3.68 -15.69
C PRO A 76 -10.65 2.57 -14.78
N GLU A 77 -9.86 1.53 -14.51
CA GLU A 77 -10.25 0.40 -13.66
C GLU A 77 -9.96 0.63 -12.16
N PHE A 78 -9.49 1.82 -11.77
CA PHE A 78 -8.94 2.04 -10.44
C PHE A 78 -9.95 1.79 -9.31
N SER A 79 -11.19 2.24 -9.50
CA SER A 79 -12.28 2.01 -8.55
C SER A 79 -12.63 0.53 -8.41
N ASP A 80 -12.63 -0.23 -9.51
CA ASP A 80 -12.90 -1.66 -9.52
C ASP A 80 -11.76 -2.43 -8.81
N VAL A 81 -10.50 -2.06 -9.06
CA VAL A 81 -9.34 -2.65 -8.37
C VAL A 81 -9.39 -2.35 -6.87
N LEU A 82 -9.56 -1.08 -6.48
CA LEU A 82 -9.59 -0.74 -5.06
C LEU A 82 -10.81 -1.29 -4.33
N GLY A 83 -11.94 -1.49 -5.01
CA GLY A 83 -13.12 -2.13 -4.44
C GLY A 83 -12.91 -3.60 -4.09
N LEU A 84 -11.92 -4.27 -4.69
CA LEU A 84 -11.67 -5.70 -4.56
C LEU A 84 -10.40 -6.03 -3.74
N VAL A 85 -9.68 -5.00 -3.30
CA VAL A 85 -8.48 -5.12 -2.47
C VAL A 85 -8.83 -4.92 -1.00
N TYR A 86 -8.32 -5.80 -0.13
CA TYR A 86 -8.54 -5.74 1.32
C TYR A 86 -7.39 -5.00 2.00
N VAL A 87 -7.70 -3.91 2.69
CA VAL A 87 -6.68 -3.17 3.45
C VAL A 87 -6.52 -3.82 4.82
N VAL A 88 -5.36 -4.42 5.07
CA VAL A 88 -5.04 -5.13 6.30
C VAL A 88 -3.74 -4.59 6.88
N THR A 89 -3.66 -4.41 8.20
CA THR A 89 -2.41 -3.93 8.80
C THR A 89 -1.30 -4.96 8.64
N TYR A 90 -0.04 -4.52 8.53
CA TYR A 90 1.09 -5.44 8.44
C TYR A 90 1.15 -6.41 9.64
N ARG A 91 0.75 -5.94 10.84
CA ARG A 91 0.68 -6.77 12.04
C ARG A 91 -0.34 -7.89 11.89
N ASP A 92 -1.53 -7.58 11.37
CA ASP A 92 -2.57 -8.58 11.17
C ASP A 92 -2.18 -9.58 10.09
N MET A 93 -1.61 -9.12 8.97
CA MET A 93 -1.08 -10.02 7.93
C MET A 93 -0.05 -11.00 8.50
N LYS A 94 0.89 -10.50 9.32
CA LYS A 94 1.91 -11.33 9.97
C LYS A 94 1.30 -12.35 10.94
N ARG A 95 0.22 -12.01 11.64
CA ARG A 95 -0.47 -12.92 12.56
C ARG A 95 -1.15 -14.07 11.83
N THR A 96 -1.69 -13.84 10.63
CA THR A 96 -2.39 -14.86 9.83
C THR A 96 -1.43 -15.77 9.04
N ALA A 97 -0.17 -15.36 8.87
CA ALA A 97 0.83 -16.11 8.13
C ALA A 97 1.53 -17.22 8.94
N ILE A 98 1.08 -17.47 10.18
CA ILE A 98 1.66 -18.43 11.14
C ILE A 98 0.62 -19.49 11.49
#